data_AF-A0ABD3AEH0-F1
#
_entry.id   AF-A0ABD3AEH0-F1
#
_cell.length_a   1.000
_cell.length_b   1.000
_cell.length_c   1.000
_cell.angle_alpha   90.00
_cell.angle_beta   90.00
_cell.angle_gamma   90.00
#
_symmetry.space_group_name_H-M   'P 1'
#
loop_
_entity.id
_entity.type
_entity.pdbx_description
1 polymer ?
#
loop_
_entity_poly.entity_id
_entity_poly.type
_entity_poly.pdbx_seq_one_letter_code
_entity_poly.pdbx_strand_id
1 'polypeptide(L)'
;MNEALTKPVDEDEIRLAFFSMNPDEAPGPDGMSPLFFQTYWHIIHKDVVDAIQSCFHSGFLLKSINETLVTLIPKCDIPTNLTHYRPISLRNALYKAISKILVNRLKPFLNACISKNQAAFVPDRQIFDNVIISREYLHFQKNKRLGKVGRMALKLDMSKAYDKVEWTFLVEIMRKFVRNGLIGL
;
A
#
# COMPACT_ATOMS: atom_id res chain seq x y z
N MET A 1 16.82 10.97 5.16
CA MET A 1 15.73 10.28 4.44
C MET A 1 16.30 9.18 3.54
N ASN A 2 17.16 9.52 2.58
CA ASN A 2 17.73 8.55 1.65
C ASN A 2 18.48 7.42 2.36
N GLU A 3 19.36 7.74 3.30
CA GLU A 3 20.09 6.75 4.12
C GLU A 3 19.15 5.76 4.82
N ALA A 4 18.04 6.24 5.38
CA ALA A 4 17.06 5.38 6.07
C ALA A 4 16.28 4.47 5.11
N LEU A 5 16.07 4.91 3.86
CA LEU A 5 15.37 4.12 2.84
C LEU A 5 16.31 3.09 2.19
N THR A 6 17.59 3.43 2.03
CA THR A 6 18.58 2.63 1.30
C THR A 6 19.51 1.80 2.18
N LYS A 7 19.42 1.89 3.51
CA LYS A 7 20.21 1.04 4.42
C LYS A 7 19.97 -0.45 4.12
N PRO A 8 20.94 -1.35 4.36
CA PRO A 8 20.71 -2.79 4.29
C PRO A 8 19.51 -3.21 5.16
N VAL A 9 18.77 -4.23 4.73
CA VAL A 9 17.64 -4.79 5.48
C VAL A 9 18.19 -5.64 6.62
N ASP A 10 17.76 -5.33 7.84
CA ASP A 10 18.14 -6.08 9.04
C ASP A 10 17.13 -7.21 9.36
N GLU A 11 17.56 -8.19 10.16
CA GLU A 11 16.72 -9.33 10.53
C GLU A 11 15.47 -8.88 11.33
N ASP A 12 15.62 -7.88 12.19
CA ASP A 12 14.53 -7.36 13.02
C ASP A 12 13.41 -6.73 12.16
N GLU A 13 13.76 -6.01 11.10
CA GLU A 13 12.84 -5.46 10.10
C GLU A 13 12.06 -6.58 9.39
N ILE A 14 12.75 -7.67 9.04
CA ILE A 14 12.14 -8.83 8.39
C ILE A 14 11.18 -9.54 9.35
N ARG A 15 11.63 -9.79 10.57
CA ARG A 15 10.79 -10.38 11.63
C ARG A 15 9.57 -9.51 11.88
N LEU A 16 9.75 -8.21 12.07
CA LEU A 16 8.64 -7.28 12.29
C LEU A 16 7.68 -7.25 11.09
N ALA A 17 8.17 -7.42 9.87
CA ALA A 17 7.32 -7.51 8.69
C ALA A 17 6.37 -8.72 8.78
N PHE A 18 6.87 -9.91 9.14
CA PHE A 18 6.03 -11.11 9.30
C PHE A 18 5.09 -11.03 10.50
N PHE A 19 5.59 -10.59 11.66
CA PHE A 19 4.82 -10.56 12.91
C PHE A 19 3.79 -9.41 12.97
N SER A 20 3.85 -8.46 12.03
CA SER A 20 2.82 -7.42 11.86
C SER A 20 1.77 -7.75 10.79
N MET A 21 1.82 -8.95 10.20
CA MET A 21 0.76 -9.47 9.33
C MET A 21 -0.30 -10.19 10.16
N ASN A 22 -1.53 -10.20 9.67
CA ASN A 22 -2.57 -11.00 10.29
C ASN A 22 -2.27 -12.50 10.00
N PRO A 23 -2.17 -13.36 11.03
CA PRO A 23 -1.88 -14.79 10.86
C PRO A 23 -2.90 -15.52 9.96
N ASP A 24 -4.16 -15.08 9.98
CA ASP A 24 -5.27 -15.73 9.26
C ASP A 24 -5.43 -15.23 7.81
N GLU A 25 -4.46 -14.46 7.29
CA GLU A 25 -4.48 -14.08 5.89
C GLU A 25 -4.32 -15.30 4.97
N ALA A 26 -5.12 -15.31 3.90
CA ALA A 26 -5.04 -16.34 2.88
C ALA A 26 -3.62 -16.42 2.27
N PRO A 27 -3.09 -17.65 2.07
CA PRO A 27 -1.79 -17.86 1.46
C PRO A 27 -1.79 -17.55 -0.04
N GLY A 28 -0.60 -17.41 -0.61
CA GLY A 28 -0.42 -17.38 -2.06
C GLY A 28 -0.41 -18.79 -2.67
N PRO A 29 0.01 -18.90 -3.94
CA PRO A 29 0.20 -20.19 -4.62
C PRO A 29 1.06 -21.21 -3.87
N ASP A 30 1.99 -20.77 -3.02
CA ASP A 30 2.87 -21.65 -2.23
C ASP A 30 2.18 -22.32 -1.03
N GLY A 31 0.95 -21.92 -0.69
CA GLY A 31 0.20 -22.44 0.45
C GLY A 31 0.69 -21.96 1.82
N MET A 32 1.70 -21.09 1.88
CA MET A 32 2.31 -20.63 3.14
C MET A 32 1.69 -19.32 3.61
N SER A 33 0.90 -19.38 4.68
CA SER A 33 0.31 -18.19 5.32
C SER A 33 1.31 -17.48 6.23
N PRO A 34 1.04 -16.23 6.66
CA PRO A 34 1.88 -15.56 7.64
C PRO A 34 2.03 -16.34 8.96
N LEU A 35 0.99 -17.08 9.37
CA LEU A 35 1.02 -17.92 10.57
C LEU A 35 2.14 -18.97 10.53
N PHE A 36 2.41 -19.57 9.37
CA PHE A 36 3.52 -20.51 9.21
C PHE A 36 4.86 -19.87 9.60
N PHE A 37 5.14 -18.68 9.06
CA PHE A 37 6.38 -17.96 9.34
C PHE A 37 6.47 -17.50 10.79
N GLN A 38 5.37 -17.05 11.39
CA GLN A 38 5.33 -16.62 12.79
C GLN A 38 5.56 -17.81 13.74
N THR A 39 4.98 -18.97 13.43
CA THR A 39 5.07 -20.17 14.28
C THR A 39 6.44 -20.84 14.20
N TYR A 40 6.94 -21.03 12.97
CA TYR A 40 8.19 -21.76 12.72
C TYR A 40 9.40 -20.85 12.54
N TRP A 41 9.30 -19.57 12.91
CA TRP A 41 10.40 -18.59 12.80
C TRP A 41 11.72 -19.13 13.38
N HIS A 42 11.66 -19.71 14.57
CA HIS A 42 12.81 -20.29 15.26
C HIS A 42 13.56 -21.37 14.43
N ILE A 43 12.89 -22.00 13.46
CA ILE A 43 13.46 -23.00 12.56
C ILE A 43 13.92 -22.36 11.24
N ILE A 44 13.07 -21.56 10.60
CA ILE A 44 13.26 -21.13 9.20
C ILE A 44 13.86 -19.72 9.03
N HIS A 45 14.00 -18.95 10.12
CA HIS A 45 14.37 -17.52 10.04
C HIS A 45 15.64 -17.28 9.22
N LYS A 46 16.68 -18.11 9.40
CA LYS A 46 17.95 -17.93 8.72
C LYS A 46 17.80 -17.93 7.19
N ASP A 47 17.14 -18.96 6.65
CA ASP A 47 16.92 -19.08 5.20
C ASP A 47 16.03 -17.96 4.67
N VAL A 48 15.01 -17.56 5.45
CA VAL A 48 14.10 -16.47 5.10
C VAL A 48 14.82 -15.11 5.07
N VAL A 49 15.68 -14.85 6.07
CA VAL A 49 16.48 -13.63 6.17
C VAL A 49 17.46 -13.55 5.00
N ASP A 50 18.22 -14.62 4.75
CA ASP A 50 19.18 -14.70 3.66
C ASP A 50 18.49 -14.47 2.30
N ALA A 51 17.33 -15.09 2.08
CA ALA A 51 16.56 -14.92 0.84
C ALA A 51 16.07 -13.49 0.64
N ILE A 52 15.52 -12.86 1.69
CA ILE A 52 15.02 -11.48 1.60
C ILE A 52 16.18 -10.50 1.43
N GLN A 53 17.25 -10.61 2.21
CA GLN A 53 18.43 -9.75 2.08
C GLN A 53 19.07 -9.86 0.69
N SER A 54 19.18 -11.08 0.15
CA SER A 54 19.65 -11.32 -1.21
C SER A 54 18.78 -10.61 -2.25
N CYS A 55 17.44 -10.65 -2.09
CA CYS A 55 16.51 -9.94 -2.96
C CYS A 55 16.74 -8.42 -2.95
N PHE A 56 16.95 -7.82 -1.77
CA PHE A 56 17.21 -6.38 -1.65
C PHE A 56 18.60 -5.98 -2.16
N HIS A 57 19.61 -6.84 -1.97
CA HIS A 57 20.97 -6.59 -2.43
C HIS A 57 21.10 -6.71 -3.96
N SER A 58 20.53 -7.77 -4.54
CA SER A 58 20.59 -8.03 -5.98
C SER A 58 19.57 -7.23 -6.79
N GLY A 59 18.49 -6.76 -6.14
CA GLY A 59 17.32 -6.20 -6.82
C GLY A 59 16.50 -7.24 -7.59
N PHE A 60 16.81 -8.53 -7.45
CA PHE A 60 16.16 -9.62 -8.16
C PHE A 60 15.22 -10.40 -7.23
N LEU A 61 13.98 -10.57 -7.68
CA LEU A 61 12.97 -11.38 -6.99
C LEU A 61 12.77 -12.70 -7.75
N LEU A 62 12.87 -13.82 -7.04
CA LEU A 62 12.58 -15.14 -7.61
C LEU A 62 11.16 -15.18 -8.18
N LYS A 63 11.02 -15.76 -9.37
CA LYS A 63 9.73 -15.86 -10.07
C LYS A 63 8.66 -16.53 -9.21
N SER A 64 9.02 -17.60 -8.51
CA SER A 64 8.14 -18.34 -7.59
C SER A 64 7.57 -17.46 -6.47
N ILE A 65 8.37 -16.53 -5.92
CA ILE A 65 7.89 -15.60 -4.89
C ILE A 65 6.92 -14.57 -5.48
N ASN A 66 7.11 -14.20 -6.76
CA ASN A 66 6.28 -13.24 -7.48
C ASN A 66 4.97 -13.85 -8.03
N GLU A 67 4.76 -15.17 -7.88
CA GLU A 67 3.54 -15.83 -8.33
C GLU A 67 2.31 -15.30 -7.58
N THR A 68 1.19 -15.25 -8.30
CA THR A 68 -0.06 -14.67 -7.82
C THR A 68 -1.22 -15.56 -8.20
N LEU A 69 -2.02 -15.93 -7.21
CA LEU A 69 -3.30 -16.59 -7.45
C LEU A 69 -4.39 -15.51 -7.50
N VAL A 70 -5.05 -15.37 -8.65
CA VAL A 70 -6.20 -14.47 -8.78
C VAL A 70 -7.48 -15.24 -8.49
N THR A 71 -8.19 -14.83 -7.44
CA THR A 71 -9.49 -15.38 -7.07
C THR A 71 -10.59 -14.33 -7.20
N LEU A 72 -11.84 -14.76 -7.40
CA LEU A 72 -12.99 -13.88 -7.57
C LEU A 72 -13.85 -13.88 -6.31
N ILE A 73 -14.04 -12.72 -5.69
CA ILE A 73 -14.98 -12.54 -4.56
C ILE A 73 -16.27 -11.90 -5.07
N PRO A 74 -17.45 -12.47 -4.77
CA PRO A 74 -18.73 -11.88 -5.15
C PRO A 74 -18.98 -10.56 -4.39
N LYS A 75 -19.52 -9.55 -5.09
CA LYS A 75 -19.93 -8.26 -4.49
C LYS A 75 -21.40 -8.24 -4.04
N CYS A 76 -22.19 -9.20 -4.49
CA CYS A 76 -23.61 -9.37 -4.18
C CYS A 76 -23.95 -10.85 -4.07
N ASP A 77 -25.09 -11.17 -3.45
CA ASP A 77 -25.47 -12.54 -3.11
C ASP A 77 -25.67 -13.45 -4.33
N ILE A 78 -26.20 -12.89 -5.43
CA ILE A 78 -26.49 -13.63 -6.66
C ILE A 78 -25.73 -12.98 -7.83
N PRO A 79 -24.43 -13.31 -7.99
CA PRO A 79 -23.60 -12.73 -9.04
C PRO A 79 -23.88 -13.37 -10.41
N THR A 80 -24.58 -12.66 -11.29
CA THR A 80 -24.91 -13.12 -12.65
C THR A 80 -23.92 -12.66 -13.74
N ASN A 81 -23.12 -11.62 -13.47
CA ASN A 81 -22.16 -11.04 -14.43
C ASN A 81 -20.75 -10.96 -13.85
N LEU A 82 -19.71 -10.99 -14.70
CA LEU A 82 -18.31 -10.85 -14.27
C LEU A 82 -18.02 -9.55 -13.50
N THR A 83 -18.73 -8.46 -13.81
CA THR A 83 -18.62 -7.18 -13.11
C THR A 83 -19.07 -7.23 -11.66
N HIS A 84 -19.91 -8.23 -11.30
CA HIS A 84 -20.36 -8.48 -9.94
C HIS A 84 -19.29 -9.17 -9.08
N TYR A 85 -18.17 -9.57 -9.68
CA TYR A 85 -17.02 -10.09 -8.95
C TYR A 85 -15.95 -9.02 -8.77
N ARG A 86 -15.21 -9.15 -7.68
CA ARG A 86 -13.98 -8.43 -7.42
C ARG A 86 -12.81 -9.40 -7.56
N PRO A 87 -11.90 -9.21 -8.52
CA PRO A 87 -10.67 -9.98 -8.53
C PRO A 87 -9.81 -9.58 -7.34
N ILE A 88 -9.28 -10.57 -6.64
CA ILE A 88 -8.31 -10.42 -5.55
C ILE A 88 -7.07 -11.23 -5.90
N SER A 89 -5.92 -10.58 -5.81
CA SER A 89 -4.61 -11.19 -6.03
C SER A 89 -4.05 -11.68 -4.70
N LEU A 90 -4.00 -12.99 -4.52
CA LEU A 90 -3.34 -13.65 -3.39
C LEU A 90 -1.85 -13.85 -3.74
N ARG A 91 -0.99 -13.25 -2.94
CA ARG A 91 0.47 -13.23 -3.10
C ARG A 91 1.11 -14.05 -1.99
N ASN A 92 2.25 -14.67 -2.27
CA ASN A 92 3.02 -15.41 -1.27
C ASN A 92 3.40 -14.51 -0.09
N ALA A 93 3.42 -15.06 1.14
CA ALA A 93 3.72 -14.29 2.35
C ALA A 93 5.12 -13.66 2.30
N LEU A 94 6.10 -14.32 1.67
CA LEU A 94 7.42 -13.76 1.40
C LEU A 94 7.36 -12.46 0.59
N TYR A 95 6.54 -12.44 -0.48
CA TYR A 95 6.34 -11.22 -1.27
C TYR A 95 5.69 -10.10 -0.45
N LYS A 96 4.69 -10.46 0.36
CA LYS A 96 4.04 -9.52 1.27
C LYS A 96 5.05 -8.95 2.27
N ALA A 97 5.99 -9.75 2.78
CA ALA A 97 7.02 -9.30 3.72
C ALA A 97 7.96 -8.29 3.09
N ILE A 98 8.49 -8.58 1.89
CA ILE A 98 9.32 -7.65 1.11
C ILE A 98 8.59 -6.32 0.90
N SER A 99 7.33 -6.37 0.46
CA SER A 99 6.50 -5.18 0.25
C SER A 99 6.25 -4.41 1.56
N LYS A 100 6.05 -5.13 2.68
CA LYS A 100 5.82 -4.55 4.00
C LYS A 100 7.06 -3.83 4.54
N ILE A 101 8.26 -4.36 4.31
CA ILE A 101 9.54 -3.73 4.67
C ILE A 101 9.65 -2.38 3.94
N LEU A 102 9.44 -2.36 2.62
CA LEU A 102 9.44 -1.12 1.82
C LEU A 102 8.44 -0.09 2.37
N VAL A 103 7.21 -0.53 2.65
CA VAL A 103 6.16 0.32 3.21
C VAL A 103 6.55 0.86 4.59
N ASN A 104 7.10 0.03 5.48
CA ASN A 104 7.49 0.44 6.82
C ASN A 104 8.63 1.48 6.80
N ARG A 105 9.58 1.36 5.85
CA ARG A 105 10.62 2.37 5.63
C ARG A 105 10.05 3.66 5.04
N LEU A 106 9.04 3.58 4.19
CA LEU A 106 8.41 4.72 3.53
C LEU A 106 7.52 5.54 4.48
N LYS A 107 6.77 4.86 5.36
CA LYS A 107 5.74 5.44 6.24
C LYS A 107 6.17 6.71 6.98
N PRO A 108 7.34 6.79 7.66
CA PRO A 108 7.74 7.98 8.41
C PRO A 108 7.84 9.24 7.56
N PHE A 109 8.11 9.09 6.26
CA PHE A 109 8.30 10.20 5.33
C PHE A 109 7.03 10.61 4.59
N LEU A 110 5.98 9.77 4.59
CA LEU A 110 4.75 10.03 3.83
C LEU A 110 4.09 11.35 4.25
N ASN A 111 4.08 11.67 5.55
CA ASN A 111 3.45 12.90 6.06
C ASN A 111 4.06 14.19 5.50
N ALA A 112 5.33 14.18 5.09
CA ALA A 112 5.98 15.32 4.45
C ALA A 112 5.59 15.49 2.97
N CYS A 113 5.12 14.42 2.33
CA CYS A 113 4.91 14.38 0.88
C CYS A 113 3.42 14.36 0.47
N ILE A 114 2.54 13.96 1.38
CA ILE A 114 1.10 13.91 1.13
C ILE A 114 0.38 15.10 1.77
N SER A 115 -0.62 15.63 1.07
CA SER A 115 -1.45 16.71 1.59
C SER A 115 -2.14 16.29 2.89
N LYS A 116 -2.35 17.24 3.82
CA LYS A 116 -3.13 17.03 5.05
C LYS A 116 -4.58 16.58 4.75
N ASN A 117 -5.10 16.93 3.57
CA ASN A 117 -6.46 16.58 3.15
C ASN A 117 -6.59 15.15 2.62
N GLN A 118 -5.48 14.41 2.46
CA GLN A 118 -5.51 13.00 2.09
C GLN A 118 -5.70 12.14 3.35
N ALA A 119 -6.93 11.67 3.59
CA ALA A 119 -7.23 10.84 4.76
C ALA A 119 -7.05 9.33 4.52
N ALA A 120 -7.23 8.86 3.28
CA ALA A 120 -7.20 7.42 2.99
C ALA A 120 -5.77 6.86 3.02
N PHE A 121 -5.62 5.67 3.62
CA PHE A 121 -4.38 4.89 3.69
C PHE A 121 -3.21 5.57 4.40
N VAL A 122 -3.48 6.56 5.26
CA VAL A 122 -2.48 7.20 6.12
C VAL A 122 -2.77 6.82 7.56
N PRO A 123 -1.76 6.34 8.32
CA PRO A 123 -1.93 6.14 9.77
C PRO A 123 -2.44 7.41 10.45
N ASP A 124 -3.27 7.23 11.47
CA ASP A 124 -3.80 8.31 12.32
C ASP A 124 -4.71 9.33 11.58
N ARG A 125 -5.18 9.03 10.37
CA ARG A 125 -6.19 9.83 9.66
C ARG A 125 -7.47 9.03 9.47
N GLN A 126 -8.61 9.63 9.77
CA GLN A 126 -9.90 8.96 9.68
C GLN A 126 -10.68 9.41 8.44
N ILE A 127 -11.36 8.47 7.78
CA ILE A 127 -12.21 8.81 6.63
C ILE A 127 -13.37 9.75 7.01
N PHE A 128 -13.78 9.73 8.28
CA PHE A 128 -14.83 10.61 8.80
C PHE A 128 -14.45 12.08 8.73
N ASP A 129 -13.16 12.43 8.86
CA ASP A 129 -12.69 13.81 8.75
C ASP A 129 -13.06 14.40 7.38
N ASN A 130 -12.86 13.61 6.31
CA ASN A 130 -13.22 14.00 4.95
C ASN A 130 -14.73 14.12 4.74
N VAL A 131 -15.53 13.29 5.43
CA VAL A 131 -17.00 13.37 5.38
C VAL A 131 -17.48 14.67 6.04
N ILE A 132 -16.91 15.05 7.19
CA ILE A 132 -17.24 16.29 7.89
C ILE A 132 -16.86 17.50 7.03
N ILE A 133 -15.63 17.55 6.51
CA ILE A 133 -15.17 18.65 5.64
C ILE A 133 -16.08 18.79 4.41
N SER A 134 -16.43 17.67 3.78
CA SER A 134 -17.32 17.67 2.61
C SER A 134 -18.72 18.19 2.96
N ARG A 135 -19.26 17.80 4.11
CA ARG A 135 -20.56 18.25 4.60
C ARG A 135 -20.57 19.74 4.90
N GLU A 136 -19.57 20.25 5.60
CA GLU A 136 -19.43 21.67 5.90
C GLU A 136 -19.31 22.51 4.63
N TYR A 137 -18.52 22.04 3.64
CA TYR A 137 -18.39 22.73 2.36
C TYR A 137 -19.73 22.81 1.61
N LEU A 138 -20.48 21.70 1.54
CA LEU A 138 -21.81 21.67 0.91
C LEU A 138 -22.83 22.52 1.68
N HIS A 139 -22.77 22.53 3.01
CA HIS A 139 -23.64 23.34 3.85
C HIS A 139 -23.38 24.84 3.61
N PHE A 140 -22.12 25.26 3.65
CA PHE A 140 -21.70 26.61 3.32
C PHE A 140 -22.20 27.02 1.92
N GLN A 141 -22.05 26.14 0.93
CA GLN A 141 -22.48 26.43 -0.43
C GLN A 141 -24.00 26.58 -0.56
N LYS A 142 -24.78 25.76 0.15
CA LYS A 142 -26.25 25.88 0.20
C LYS A 142 -26.73 27.18 0.87
N ASN A 143 -26.01 27.65 1.89
CA ASN A 143 -26.41 28.84 2.64
C ASN A 143 -25.94 30.14 2.00
N LYS A 144 -24.96 30.09 1.10
CA LYS A 144 -24.46 31.28 0.39
C LYS A 144 -25.44 31.70 -0.71
N ARG A 145 -26.41 32.55 -0.36
CA ARG A 145 -27.47 33.05 -1.27
C ARG A 145 -27.11 34.34 -2.02
N LEU A 146 -26.04 35.03 -1.63
CA LEU A 146 -25.66 36.35 -2.16
C LEU A 146 -24.16 36.41 -2.50
N GLY A 147 -23.81 37.25 -3.47
CA GLY A 147 -22.44 37.53 -3.90
C GLY A 147 -22.22 37.30 -5.40
N LYS A 148 -21.19 37.94 -5.96
CA LYS A 148 -20.88 37.90 -7.41
C LYS A 148 -20.06 36.67 -7.83
N VAL A 149 -19.59 35.85 -6.87
CA VAL A 149 -18.69 34.72 -7.11
C VAL A 149 -19.44 33.40 -6.93
N GLY A 150 -19.66 32.70 -8.05
CA GLY A 150 -20.19 31.33 -8.07
C GLY A 150 -19.19 30.33 -7.49
N ARG A 151 -19.68 29.29 -6.83
CA ARG A 151 -18.88 28.16 -6.33
C ARG A 151 -19.43 26.87 -6.89
N MET A 152 -18.56 25.90 -7.14
CA MET A 152 -18.90 24.56 -7.62
C MET A 152 -18.18 23.52 -6.76
N ALA A 153 -18.82 22.39 -6.52
CA ALA A 153 -18.18 21.21 -5.96
C ALA A 153 -17.93 20.22 -7.10
N LEU A 154 -16.71 19.69 -7.18
CA LEU A 154 -16.31 18.73 -8.21
C LEU A 154 -15.99 17.39 -7.55
N LYS A 155 -16.69 16.33 -7.95
CA LYS A 155 -16.41 14.96 -7.53
C LYS A 155 -15.74 14.23 -8.70
N LEU A 156 -14.50 13.81 -8.49
CA LEU A 156 -13.73 13.04 -9.46
C LEU A 156 -13.58 11.61 -8.93
N ASP A 157 -13.79 10.63 -9.81
CA ASP A 157 -13.57 9.22 -9.51
C ASP A 157 -12.71 8.59 -10.62
N MET A 158 -11.69 7.83 -10.21
CA MET A 158 -10.73 7.21 -11.12
C MET A 158 -11.10 5.75 -11.32
N SER A 159 -11.50 5.39 -12.54
CA SER A 159 -11.77 3.99 -12.89
C SER A 159 -10.49 3.15 -12.80
N LYS A 160 -10.53 2.00 -12.12
CA LYS A 160 -9.43 1.01 -12.11
C LYS A 160 -8.07 1.63 -11.77
N ALA A 161 -8.00 2.41 -10.69
CA ALA A 161 -6.82 3.19 -10.33
C ALA A 161 -5.51 2.38 -10.34
N TYR A 162 -5.50 1.15 -9.82
CA TYR A 162 -4.31 0.29 -9.81
C TYR A 162 -3.95 -0.30 -11.18
N ASP A 163 -4.94 -0.53 -12.05
CA ASP A 163 -4.70 -1.14 -13.38
C ASP A 163 -4.27 -0.08 -14.42
N LYS A 164 -4.57 1.20 -14.16
CA LYS A 164 -4.33 2.31 -15.10
C LYS A 164 -3.14 3.21 -14.72
N VAL A 165 -2.40 2.87 -13.66
CA VAL A 165 -1.19 3.63 -13.30
C VAL A 165 -0.12 3.43 -14.37
N GLU A 166 0.44 4.54 -14.84
CA GLU A 166 1.56 4.52 -15.78
C GLU A 166 2.87 4.30 -15.00
N TRP A 167 3.60 3.25 -15.35
CA TRP A 167 4.76 2.78 -14.59
C TRP A 167 5.94 3.76 -14.66
N THR A 168 6.18 4.39 -15.81
CA THR A 168 7.32 5.32 -15.94
C THR A 168 7.13 6.54 -15.05
N PHE A 169 5.91 7.08 -14.97
CA PHE A 169 5.52 8.17 -14.09
C PHE A 169 5.72 7.81 -12.62
N LEU A 170 5.27 6.61 -12.21
CA LEU A 170 5.48 6.14 -10.83
C LEU A 170 6.98 6.03 -10.49
N VAL A 171 7.78 5.46 -11.40
CA VAL A 171 9.24 5.33 -11.22
C VAL A 171 9.90 6.71 -11.11
N GLU A 172 9.51 7.68 -11.94
CA GLU A 172 10.04 9.05 -11.88
C GLU A 172 9.67 9.76 -10.58
N ILE A 173 8.45 9.58 -10.07
CA ILE A 173 8.06 10.09 -8.75
C ILE A 173 8.93 9.46 -7.66
N MET A 174 9.10 8.14 -7.68
CA MET A 174 9.89 7.42 -6.68
C MET A 174 11.37 7.84 -6.72
N ARG A 175 11.93 8.09 -7.91
CA ARG A 175 13.29 8.64 -8.06
C ARG A 175 13.41 10.02 -7.45
N LYS A 176 12.43 10.91 -7.67
CA LYS A 176 12.41 12.23 -7.03
C LYS A 176 12.27 12.11 -5.51
N PHE A 177 11.44 11.19 -5.03
CA PHE A 177 11.25 10.94 -3.61
C PHE A 177 12.54 10.46 -2.92
N VAL A 178 13.26 9.53 -3.53
CA VAL A 178 14.53 8.98 -3.01
C VAL A 178 15.71 9.93 -3.24
N ARG A 179 15.64 10.90 -4.16
CA ARG A 179 16.69 11.92 -4.32
C ARG A 179 16.48 13.10 -3.39
N ASN A 180 15.23 13.55 -3.21
CA ASN A 180 14.88 14.78 -2.50
C ASN A 180 14.61 14.57 -1.00
N GLY A 181 15.56 13.97 -0.29
CA GLY A 181 15.66 14.15 1.16
C GLY A 181 15.99 15.62 1.49
N LEU A 182 14.98 16.49 1.43
CA LEU A 182 14.98 17.87 1.96
C LEU A 182 16.22 18.73 1.67
N ILE A 183 16.45 19.20 0.43
CA ILE A 183 16.93 20.57 0.18
C ILE A 183 16.42 21.01 -1.20
N GLY A 184 15.80 22.19 -1.27
CA GLY A 184 15.60 22.88 -2.54
C GLY A 184 16.93 23.38 -3.10
N LEU A 185 17.19 23.02 -4.35
CA LEU A 185 17.82 23.82 -5.41
C LEU A 185 17.37 23.21 -6.75
#